data_AF-A0A7K2EEF3-F1
#
_entry.id   AF-A0A7K2EEF3-F1
#
_cell.length_a   1.000
_cell.length_b   1.000
_cell.length_c   1.000
_cell.angle_alpha   90.00
_cell.angle_beta   90.00
_cell.angle_gamma   90.00
#
_symmetry.space_group_name_H-M   'P 1'
#
loop_
_entity.id
_entity.type
_entity.pdbx_description
1 polymer ?
#
loop_
_entity_poly.entity_id
_entity_poly.type
_entity_poly.pdbx_seq_one_letter_code
_entity_poly.pdbx_strand_id
1 'polypeptide(L)'
;MLILMLAGSLRAAYRDRDIPAVVEDVENWIERSSAGHADSPAYDHTATVNDYYDLCNRFMLFGWSESLQFAPLDLDETLAQAITRHQRLMIAKLGLREGMRVVDVGCGFGVLMRRLAAEAGVSVIGINNNEQQLEQVRVRNREAGLDGRVDCLKCNIMDMSSIEAASFDRGYAIEST
;
A
#
# COMPACT_ATOMS: atom_id res chain seq x y z
N MET A 1 3.38 25.87 23.24
CA MET A 1 2.43 24.81 23.69
C MET A 1 2.15 23.79 22.58
N LEU A 2 1.79 24.22 21.37
CA LEU A 2 1.48 23.33 20.23
C LEU A 2 2.63 22.40 19.80
N ILE A 3 3.86 22.92 19.69
CA ILE A 3 5.06 22.14 19.27
C ILE A 3 5.40 21.03 20.28
N LEU A 4 5.27 21.30 21.57
CA LEU A 4 5.52 20.30 22.63
C LEU A 4 4.44 19.21 22.65
N MET A 5 3.19 19.56 22.37
CA MET A 5 2.10 18.58 22.20
C MET A 5 2.34 17.69 20.97
N LEU A 6 2.71 18.27 19.83
CA LEU A 6 3.08 17.53 18.62
C LEU A 6 4.24 16.55 18.88
N ALA A 7 5.31 17.03 19.53
CA ALA A 7 6.46 16.18 19.87
C ALA A 7 6.10 15.05 20.85
N GLY A 8 5.21 15.32 21.81
CA GLY A 8 4.69 14.31 22.73
C GLY A 8 3.86 13.24 22.03
N SER A 9 2.95 13.64 21.14
CA SER A 9 2.09 12.73 20.37
C SER A 9 2.89 11.88 19.39
N LEU A 10 3.90 12.45 18.71
CA LEU A 10 4.82 11.69 17.87
C LEU A 10 5.60 10.65 18.67
N ARG A 11 6.17 11.04 19.83
CA ARG A 11 6.87 10.07 20.70
C ARG A 11 5.95 8.97 21.22
N ALA A 12 4.67 9.27 21.45
CA ALA A 12 3.70 8.26 21.85
C ALA A 12 3.35 7.31 20.69
N ALA A 13 3.10 7.84 19.49
CA ALA A 13 2.76 7.05 18.30
C ALA A 13 3.88 6.10 17.86
N TYR A 14 5.14 6.48 18.13
CA TYR A 14 6.33 5.73 17.72
C TYR A 14 7.06 5.04 18.88
N ARG A 15 6.46 4.96 20.07
CA ARG A 15 7.12 4.46 21.29
C ARG A 15 7.68 3.05 21.15
N ASP A 16 6.95 2.18 20.45
CA ASP A 16 7.28 0.76 20.32
C ASP A 16 8.01 0.46 18.99
N ARG A 17 8.52 1.49 18.32
CA ARG A 17 9.24 1.39 17.04
C ARG A 17 10.74 1.62 17.27
N ASP A 18 11.57 0.80 16.63
CA ASP A 18 13.02 0.97 16.63
C ASP A 18 13.42 2.07 15.63
N ILE A 19 13.27 3.33 16.05
CA ILE A 19 13.60 4.50 15.22
C ILE A 19 15.08 4.51 14.81
N PRO A 20 16.04 4.24 15.72
CA PRO A 20 17.46 4.16 15.34
C PRO A 20 17.73 3.14 14.24
N ALA A 21 17.18 1.93 14.35
CA ALA A 21 17.37 0.91 13.32
C ALA A 21 16.82 1.38 11.96
N VAL A 22 15.63 1.99 11.92
CA VAL A 22 15.05 2.51 10.67
C VAL A 22 15.90 3.63 10.06
N VAL A 23 16.48 4.51 10.88
CA VAL A 23 17.37 5.58 10.41
C VAL A 23 18.63 4.98 9.78
N GLU A 24 19.29 4.05 10.48
CA GLU A 24 20.48 3.35 9.97
C GLU A 24 20.17 2.63 8.64
N ASP A 25 19.02 1.99 8.55
CA ASP A 25 18.52 1.31 7.37
C ASP A 25 18.30 2.25 6.16
N VAL A 26 17.91 3.49 6.41
CA VAL A 26 17.74 4.52 5.37
C VAL A 26 19.10 5.10 4.98
N GLU A 27 19.97 5.39 5.94
CA GLU A 27 21.33 5.88 5.69
C GLU A 27 22.14 4.89 4.83
N ASN A 28 22.16 3.60 5.21
CA ASN A 28 22.81 2.53 4.45
C ASN A 28 22.24 2.36 3.03
N TRP A 29 20.96 2.70 2.83
CA TRP A 29 20.36 2.70 1.49
C TRP A 29 20.81 3.92 0.68
N ILE A 30 20.80 5.12 1.27
CA ILE A 30 21.24 6.37 0.61
C ILE A 30 22.69 6.22 0.13
N GLU A 31 23.57 5.67 0.96
CA GLU A 31 24.97 5.44 0.59
C GLU A 31 25.10 4.53 -0.64
N ARG A 32 24.33 3.43 -0.68
CA ARG A 32 24.34 2.49 -1.82
C ARG A 32 23.79 3.11 -3.09
N SER A 33 22.67 3.83 -3.02
CA SER A 33 22.03 4.46 -4.19
C SER A 33 22.81 5.66 -4.72
N SER A 34 23.50 6.41 -3.85
CA SER A 34 24.30 7.58 -4.23
C SER A 34 25.63 7.23 -4.88
N ALA A 35 26.18 6.04 -4.62
CA ALA A 35 27.47 5.61 -5.16
C ALA A 35 27.49 5.37 -6.69
N GLY A 36 26.33 5.35 -7.36
CA GLY A 36 26.20 4.89 -8.75
C GLY A 36 26.02 5.94 -9.86
N HIS A 37 25.76 7.22 -9.56
CA HIS A 37 24.97 8.03 -10.50
C HIS A 37 25.53 9.36 -11.00
N ALA A 38 26.70 9.83 -10.56
CA ALA A 38 27.07 11.23 -10.87
C ALA A 38 27.69 11.47 -12.26
N ASP A 39 28.41 10.52 -12.89
CA ASP A 39 29.14 10.80 -14.16
C ASP A 39 29.42 9.57 -15.06
N SER A 40 28.64 8.50 -14.94
CA SER A 40 28.85 7.27 -15.73
C SER A 40 28.07 7.28 -17.06
N PRO A 41 28.67 6.90 -18.21
CA PRO A 41 27.96 6.65 -19.47
C PRO A 41 26.86 5.56 -19.39
N ALA A 42 26.76 4.87 -18.25
CA ALA A 42 25.77 3.82 -17.96
C ALA A 42 24.59 4.29 -17.08
N TYR A 43 24.20 5.57 -17.15
CA TYR A 43 23.04 6.09 -16.42
C TYR A 43 21.75 5.34 -16.78
N ASP A 44 21.16 4.66 -15.79
CA ASP A 44 19.89 3.96 -15.92
C ASP A 44 18.75 4.76 -15.25
N HIS A 45 17.95 5.41 -16.09
CA HIS A 45 16.78 6.18 -15.65
C HIS A 45 15.76 5.29 -14.93
N THR A 46 15.61 4.02 -15.32
CA THR A 46 14.64 3.11 -14.69
C THR A 46 15.09 2.75 -13.29
N ALA A 47 16.38 2.46 -13.11
CA ALA A 47 16.97 2.20 -11.79
C ALA A 47 16.82 3.40 -10.86
N THR A 48 17.14 4.61 -11.34
CA THR A 48 17.00 5.85 -10.55
C THR A 48 15.55 6.09 -10.10
N VAL A 49 14.57 5.87 -10.99
CA VAL A 49 13.15 6.01 -10.66
C VAL A 49 12.70 4.97 -9.64
N ASN A 50 13.14 3.71 -9.78
CA ASN A 50 12.83 2.66 -8.83
C ASN A 50 13.40 2.97 -7.43
N ASP A 51 14.65 3.44 -7.36
CA ASP A 51 15.29 3.84 -6.09
C ASP A 51 14.49 4.97 -5.41
N TYR A 52 14.09 6.00 -6.16
CA TYR A 52 13.24 7.07 -5.64
C TYR A 52 11.94 6.53 -5.04
N TYR A 53 11.22 5.66 -5.76
CA TYR A 53 9.98 5.08 -5.27
C TYR A 53 10.19 4.14 -4.08
N ASP A 54 11.30 3.40 -4.02
CA ASP A 54 11.65 2.56 -2.87
C ASP A 54 11.85 3.41 -1.60
N LEU A 55 12.61 4.50 -1.69
CA LEU A 55 12.77 5.46 -0.59
C LEU A 55 11.42 6.04 -0.14
N CYS A 56 10.62 6.53 -1.09
CA CYS A 56 9.29 7.06 -0.80
C CYS A 56 8.41 6.01 -0.14
N ASN A 57 8.41 4.77 -0.64
CA ASN A 57 7.64 3.66 -0.07
C ASN A 57 8.08 3.38 1.37
N ARG A 58 9.38 3.30 1.66
CA ARG A 58 9.89 3.07 3.03
C ARG A 58 9.45 4.18 3.98
N PHE A 59 9.55 5.44 3.56
CA PHE A 59 9.10 6.57 4.37
C PHE A 59 7.59 6.55 4.59
N MET A 60 6.80 6.24 3.57
CA MET A 60 5.34 6.16 3.67
C MET A 60 4.88 5.00 4.55
N LEU A 61 5.50 3.82 4.42
CA LEU A 61 5.18 2.64 5.24
C LEU A 61 5.48 2.89 6.72
N PHE A 62 6.59 3.57 7.02
CA PHE A 62 6.98 3.92 8.38
C PHE A 62 6.17 5.10 8.96
N GLY A 63 6.00 6.15 8.16
CA GLY A 63 5.39 7.42 8.55
C GLY A 63 3.87 7.41 8.59
N TRP A 64 3.24 6.64 7.69
CA TRP A 64 1.80 6.65 7.47
C TRP A 64 1.18 5.32 7.88
N SER A 65 1.23 4.34 6.98
CA SER A 65 0.69 2.99 7.14
C SER A 65 0.94 2.20 5.86
N GLU A 66 0.76 0.88 5.91
CA GLU A 66 0.61 0.05 4.71
C GLU A 66 -0.63 0.39 3.85
N SER A 67 -1.60 1.11 4.41
CA SER A 67 -2.76 1.61 3.68
C SER A 67 -2.54 3.08 3.36
N LEU A 68 -2.43 3.37 2.07
CA LEU A 68 -2.23 4.74 1.56
C LEU A 68 -3.54 5.53 1.45
N GLN A 69 -4.61 5.09 2.14
CA GLN A 69 -5.94 5.68 2.05
C GLN A 69 -6.08 6.89 2.96
N PHE A 70 -6.67 7.97 2.45
CA PHE A 70 -6.99 9.15 3.24
C PHE A 70 -8.32 8.99 3.97
N ALA A 71 -8.23 8.54 5.23
CA ALA A 71 -9.39 8.45 6.11
C ALA A 71 -9.63 9.75 6.89
N PRO A 72 -10.87 10.28 6.94
CA PRO A 72 -11.21 11.36 7.86
C PRO A 72 -10.93 10.95 9.30
N LEU A 73 -10.21 11.78 10.06
CA LEU A 73 -9.80 11.50 11.44
C LEU A 73 -10.74 12.16 12.45
N ASP A 74 -11.28 11.37 13.39
CA ASP A 74 -12.02 11.85 14.55
C ASP A 74 -11.08 12.14 15.75
N LEU A 75 -11.51 13.00 16.68
CA LEU A 75 -10.67 13.45 17.80
C LEU A 75 -10.22 12.33 18.76
N ASP A 76 -11.03 11.27 18.87
CA ASP A 76 -10.84 10.20 19.85
C ASP A 76 -10.35 8.88 19.22
N GLU A 77 -9.77 8.91 18.02
CA GLU A 77 -9.24 7.73 17.34
C GLU A 77 -7.81 7.95 16.81
N THR A 78 -7.11 6.85 16.59
CA THR A 78 -5.81 6.81 15.91
C THR A 78 -6.00 6.79 14.39
N LEU A 79 -4.97 7.18 13.62
CA LEU A 79 -4.98 7.07 12.15
C LEU A 79 -5.31 5.64 11.68
N ALA A 80 -4.75 4.62 12.33
CA ALA A 80 -5.02 3.22 12.00
C ALA A 80 -6.50 2.82 12.22
N GLN A 81 -7.13 3.36 13.27
CA GLN A 81 -8.56 3.17 13.54
C GLN A 81 -9.41 3.91 12.50
N ALA A 82 -9.05 5.15 12.15
CA ALA A 82 -9.72 5.93 11.11
C ALA A 82 -9.70 5.21 9.76
N ILE A 83 -8.53 4.72 9.34
CA ILE A 83 -8.36 3.92 8.11
C ILE A 83 -9.21 2.66 8.16
N THR A 84 -9.18 1.91 9.26
CA THR A 84 -9.97 0.68 9.40
C THR A 84 -11.48 0.97 9.34
N ARG A 85 -11.95 2.05 9.98
CA ARG A 85 -13.34 2.50 9.95
C ARG A 85 -13.76 2.88 8.53
N HIS A 86 -12.92 3.64 7.83
CA HIS A 86 -13.14 4.02 6.44
C HIS A 86 -13.23 2.79 5.52
N GLN A 87 -12.33 1.83 5.67
CA GLN A 87 -12.34 0.56 4.93
C GLN A 87 -13.61 -0.25 5.15
N ARG A 88 -14.07 -0.37 6.40
CA ARG A 88 -15.31 -1.08 6.72
C ARG A 88 -16.54 -0.40 6.13
N LEU A 89 -16.56 0.93 6.11
CA LEU A 89 -17.63 1.68 5.44
C LEU A 89 -17.65 1.40 3.93
N MET A 90 -16.50 1.31 3.28
CA MET A 90 -16.39 0.95 1.85
C MET A 90 -16.90 -0.47 1.61
N ILE A 91 -16.45 -1.45 2.41
CA ILE A 91 -16.91 -2.85 2.32
C ILE A 91 -18.44 -2.93 2.45
N ALA A 92 -19.03 -2.23 3.42
CA ALA A 92 -20.48 -2.19 3.62
C ALA A 92 -21.23 -1.60 2.42
N LYS A 93 -20.63 -0.63 1.70
CA LYS A 93 -21.23 0.01 0.53
C LYS A 93 -21.11 -0.81 -0.75
N LEU A 94 -20.12 -1.69 -0.87
CA LEU A 94 -19.88 -2.50 -2.06
C LEU A 94 -20.94 -3.60 -2.29
N GLY A 95 -21.73 -3.93 -1.26
CA GLY A 95 -22.78 -4.95 -1.35
C GLY A 95 -22.22 -6.32 -1.72
N LEU A 96 -21.06 -6.65 -1.15
CA LEU A 96 -20.33 -7.89 -1.38
C LEU A 96 -21.11 -9.09 -0.84
N ARG A 97 -20.91 -10.25 -1.48
CA ARG A 97 -21.42 -11.55 -1.05
C ARG A 97 -20.28 -12.55 -1.16
N GLU A 98 -20.30 -13.54 -0.27
CA GLU A 98 -19.32 -14.62 -0.29
C GLU A 98 -19.22 -15.26 -1.68
N GLY A 99 -18.00 -15.54 -2.12
CA GLY A 99 -17.71 -16.13 -3.43
C GLY A 99 -17.65 -15.16 -4.61
N MET A 100 -18.00 -13.87 -4.43
CA MET A 100 -17.84 -12.88 -5.49
C MET A 100 -16.37 -12.67 -5.88
N ARG A 101 -16.13 -12.37 -7.16
CA ARG A 101 -14.84 -11.91 -7.68
C ARG A 101 -14.84 -10.38 -7.75
N VAL A 102 -13.85 -9.75 -7.13
CA VAL A 102 -13.74 -8.29 -7.00
C VAL A 102 -12.43 -7.81 -7.61
N VAL A 103 -12.47 -6.65 -8.27
CA VAL A 103 -11.27 -5.95 -8.75
C VAL A 103 -10.99 -4.69 -7.92
N ASP A 104 -9.74 -4.53 -7.48
CA ASP A 104 -9.21 -3.33 -6.83
C ASP A 104 -8.28 -2.60 -7.80
N VAL A 105 -8.75 -1.48 -8.34
CA VAL A 105 -8.02 -0.69 -9.33
C VAL A 105 -7.13 0.31 -8.60
N GLY A 106 -5.81 0.16 -8.69
CA GLY A 106 -4.84 0.97 -7.93
C GLY A 106 -4.60 0.42 -6.53
N CYS A 107 -4.33 -0.88 -6.42
CA CYS A 107 -4.40 -1.59 -5.14
C CYS A 107 -3.31 -1.28 -4.11
N GLY A 108 -2.27 -0.52 -4.48
CA GLY A 108 -1.13 -0.22 -3.60
C GLY A 108 -0.50 -1.50 -3.02
N PHE A 109 -0.40 -1.57 -1.68
CA PHE A 109 0.11 -2.75 -0.95
C PHE A 109 -0.98 -3.78 -0.59
N GLY A 110 -2.20 -3.65 -1.12
CA GLY A 110 -3.25 -4.67 -1.06
C GLY A 110 -3.94 -4.82 0.31
N VAL A 111 -3.84 -3.82 1.20
CA VAL A 111 -4.44 -3.88 2.55
C VAL A 111 -5.96 -4.06 2.49
N LEU A 112 -6.64 -3.25 1.65
CA LEU A 112 -8.09 -3.33 1.52
C LEU A 112 -8.53 -4.65 0.89
N MET A 113 -7.81 -5.13 -0.14
CA MET A 113 -8.07 -6.43 -0.78
C MET A 113 -8.07 -7.58 0.23
N ARG A 114 -7.03 -7.65 1.08
CA ARG A 114 -6.93 -8.66 2.14
C ARG A 114 -8.09 -8.55 3.14
N ARG A 115 -8.49 -7.32 3.49
CA ARG A 115 -9.65 -7.09 4.37
C ARG A 115 -10.95 -7.56 3.74
N LEU A 116 -11.19 -7.28 2.45
CA LEU A 116 -12.37 -7.77 1.72
C LEU A 116 -12.43 -9.29 1.74
N ALA A 117 -11.33 -9.97 1.41
CA ALA A 117 -11.29 -11.43 1.39
C ALA A 117 -11.52 -12.05 2.78
N ALA A 118 -10.96 -11.45 3.82
CA ALA A 118 -11.10 -11.91 5.19
C ALA A 118 -12.49 -11.63 5.79
N GLU A 119 -13.05 -10.43 5.59
CA GLU A 119 -14.30 -9.99 6.22
C GLU A 119 -15.56 -10.34 5.40
N ALA A 120 -15.46 -10.42 4.06
CA ALA A 120 -16.60 -10.64 3.18
C ALA A 120 -16.54 -11.97 2.38
N GLY A 121 -15.47 -12.77 2.53
CA GLY A 121 -15.36 -14.08 1.87
C GLY A 121 -15.30 -14.01 0.35
N VAL A 122 -14.80 -12.91 -0.20
CA VAL A 122 -14.64 -12.69 -1.65
C VAL A 122 -13.24 -13.05 -2.13
N SER A 123 -13.09 -13.24 -3.44
CA SER A 123 -11.78 -13.29 -4.10
C SER A 123 -11.47 -11.93 -4.72
N VAL A 124 -10.25 -11.42 -4.55
CA VAL A 124 -9.88 -10.07 -4.99
C VAL A 124 -8.65 -10.12 -5.90
N ILE A 125 -8.74 -9.47 -7.06
CA ILE A 125 -7.60 -9.19 -7.94
C ILE A 125 -7.27 -7.70 -7.87
N GLY A 126 -6.06 -7.39 -7.44
CA GLY A 126 -5.54 -6.02 -7.42
C GLY A 126 -4.84 -5.67 -8.73
N ILE A 127 -5.03 -4.46 -9.22
CA ILE A 127 -4.34 -3.95 -10.40
C ILE A 127 -3.48 -2.77 -9.99
N ASN A 128 -2.21 -2.81 -10.41
CA ASN A 128 -1.26 -1.72 -10.17
C ASN A 128 -0.24 -1.69 -11.31
N ASN A 129 0.36 -0.54 -11.60
CA ASN A 129 1.43 -0.41 -12.60
C ASN A 129 2.84 -0.65 -12.02
N ASN A 130 2.98 -0.64 -10.68
CA ASN A 130 4.25 -0.79 -9.99
C ASN A 130 4.52 -2.26 -9.58
N GLU A 131 5.43 -2.94 -10.28
CA GLU A 131 5.77 -4.35 -10.01
C GLU A 131 6.38 -4.56 -8.62
N GLN A 132 7.14 -3.60 -8.08
CA GLN A 132 7.73 -3.73 -6.75
C GLN A 132 6.64 -3.76 -5.67
N GLN A 133 5.60 -2.93 -5.81
CA GLN A 133 4.45 -2.97 -4.91
C GLN A 133 3.68 -4.29 -5.05
N LEU A 134 3.52 -4.80 -6.28
CA LEU A 134 2.86 -6.09 -6.51
C LEU A 134 3.62 -7.26 -5.87
N GLU A 135 4.95 -7.28 -5.90
CA GLU A 135 5.70 -8.32 -5.21
C GLU A 135 5.47 -8.27 -3.69
N GLN A 136 5.44 -7.06 -3.13
CA GLN A 136 5.11 -6.83 -1.72
C GLN A 136 3.67 -7.26 -1.38
N VAL A 137 2.71 -7.11 -2.30
CA VAL A 137 1.34 -7.64 -2.16
C VAL A 137 1.37 -9.16 -2.08
N ARG A 138 2.05 -9.84 -3.02
CA ARG A 138 2.13 -11.31 -3.05
C ARG A 138 2.75 -11.88 -1.78
N VAL A 139 3.85 -11.29 -1.29
CA VAL A 139 4.47 -11.67 -0.02
C VAL A 139 3.47 -11.56 1.13
N ARG A 140 2.82 -10.41 1.28
CA ARG A 140 1.86 -10.17 2.38
C ARG A 140 0.60 -11.02 2.29
N ASN A 141 0.15 -11.35 1.08
CA ASN A 141 -0.99 -12.26 0.90
C ASN A 141 -0.64 -13.65 1.41
N ARG A 142 0.58 -14.15 1.14
CA ARG A 142 1.08 -15.42 1.69
C ARG A 142 1.22 -15.38 3.21
N GLU A 143 1.82 -14.31 3.75
CA GLU A 143 1.97 -14.11 5.20
C GLU A 143 0.62 -14.09 5.93
N ALA A 144 -0.41 -13.54 5.29
CA ALA A 144 -1.78 -13.53 5.79
C ALA A 144 -2.56 -14.84 5.54
N GLY A 145 -2.00 -15.82 4.81
CA GLY A 145 -2.69 -17.04 4.41
C GLY A 145 -3.86 -16.81 3.46
N LEU A 146 -3.82 -15.74 2.67
CA LEU A 146 -4.89 -15.29 1.77
C LEU A 146 -4.53 -15.41 0.29
N ASP A 147 -3.36 -15.95 -0.05
CA ASP A 147 -2.86 -16.12 -1.42
C ASP A 147 -3.74 -17.04 -2.30
N GLY A 148 -4.59 -17.87 -1.69
CA GLY A 148 -5.62 -18.63 -2.42
C GLY A 148 -6.87 -17.81 -2.82
N ARG A 149 -7.04 -16.58 -2.32
CA ARG A 149 -8.20 -15.71 -2.58
C ARG A 149 -7.82 -14.31 -3.07
N VAL A 150 -6.59 -13.87 -2.80
CA VAL A 150 -6.13 -12.52 -3.08
C VAL A 150 -4.86 -12.59 -3.93
N ASP A 151 -4.92 -12.01 -5.11
CA ASP A 151 -3.81 -11.95 -6.05
C ASP A 151 -3.76 -10.59 -6.76
N CYS A 152 -2.73 -10.33 -7.55
CA CYS A 152 -2.53 -9.05 -8.19
C CYS A 152 -1.85 -9.12 -9.56
N LEU A 153 -2.23 -8.21 -10.44
CA LEU A 153 -1.80 -8.12 -11.83
C LEU A 153 -1.17 -6.77 -12.13
N LYS A 154 -0.04 -6.80 -12.83
CA LYS A 154 0.51 -5.59 -13.44
C LYS A 154 -0.32 -5.19 -14.65
N CYS A 155 -1.02 -4.07 -14.55
CA CYS A 155 -1.82 -3.56 -15.66
C CYS A 155 -1.92 -2.03 -15.58
N ASN A 156 -1.90 -1.40 -16.76
CA ASN A 156 -2.16 0.01 -16.94
C ASN A 156 -3.68 0.21 -16.98
N ILE A 157 -4.24 1.03 -16.09
CA ILE A 157 -5.70 1.25 -16.04
C ILE A 157 -6.23 1.94 -17.30
N MET A 158 -5.36 2.63 -18.06
CA MET A 158 -5.69 3.22 -19.36
C MET A 158 -5.72 2.19 -20.50
N ASP A 159 -5.17 0.98 -20.26
CA ASP A 159 -5.19 -0.16 -21.18
C ASP A 159 -5.36 -1.48 -20.40
N MET A 160 -6.62 -1.84 -20.21
CA MET A 160 -7.02 -3.07 -19.51
C MET A 160 -7.31 -4.23 -20.48
N SER A 161 -6.76 -4.20 -21.70
CA SER A 161 -7.02 -5.22 -22.72
C SER A 161 -6.55 -6.63 -22.34
N SER A 162 -5.62 -6.74 -21.39
CA SER A 162 -5.16 -8.02 -20.82
C SER A 162 -6.15 -8.66 -19.84
N ILE A 163 -7.21 -7.95 -19.46
CA ILE A 163 -8.23 -8.42 -18.52
C ILE A 163 -9.49 -8.77 -19.31
N GLU A 164 -9.98 -9.99 -19.11
CA GLU A 164 -11.22 -10.45 -19.74
C GLU A 164 -12.40 -9.57 -19.31
N ALA A 165 -13.19 -9.11 -20.29
CA ALA A 165 -14.38 -8.31 -20.03
C ALA A 165 -15.41 -9.08 -19.18
N ALA A 166 -16.10 -8.38 -18.28
CA ALA A 166 -17.12 -8.95 -17.40
C ALA A 166 -16.65 -10.13 -16.52
N SER A 167 -15.36 -10.18 -16.18
CA SER A 167 -14.76 -11.24 -15.34
C SER A 167 -14.91 -11.04 -13.83
N PHE A 168 -15.47 -9.91 -13.39
CA PHE A 168 -15.66 -9.52 -11.98
C PHE A 168 -17.12 -9.15 -11.67
N ASP A 169 -17.58 -9.50 -10.48
CA ASP A 169 -18.90 -9.14 -9.96
C ASP A 169 -18.96 -7.69 -9.47
N ARG A 170 -17.85 -7.18 -8.95
CA ARG A 170 -17.70 -5.83 -8.39
C ARG A 170 -16.33 -5.28 -8.69
N GLY A 171 -16.22 -3.95 -8.72
CA GLY A 171 -14.95 -3.26 -8.80
C GLY A 171 -14.99 -1.95 -8.01
N TYR A 172 -13.83 -1.52 -7.53
CA TYR A 172 -13.66 -0.20 -6.94
C TYR A 172 -12.30 0.39 -7.31
N ALA A 173 -12.23 1.72 -7.28
CA ALA A 173 -11.01 2.50 -7.41
C ALA A 173 -11.06 3.58 -6.33
N ILE A 174 -10.02 3.69 -5.52
CA ILE A 174 -9.96 4.65 -4.41
C ILE A 174 -8.61 5.34 -4.50
N GLU A 175 -8.64 6.64 -4.75
CA GLU A 175 -7.43 7.48 -4.80
C GLU A 175 -6.41 6.97 -5.85
N SER A 176 -6.93 6.32 -6.89
CA SER A 176 -6.17 5.75 -8.00
C SER A 176 -6.12 6.75 -9.16
N THR A 177 -4.93 7.01 -9.69
CA THR A 177 -4.68 7.92 -10.81
C THR A 177 -4.02 7.22 -11.98
#